data_AF-A0A957SYE7-F1
#
_entry.id   AF-A0A957SYE7-F1
#
_cell.length_a   1.000
_cell.length_b   1.000
_cell.length_c   1.000
_cell.angle_alpha   90.00
_cell.angle_beta   90.00
_cell.angle_gamma   90.00
#
_symmetry.space_group_name_H-M   'P 1'
#
loop_
_entity.id
_entity.type
_entity.pdbx_description
1 polymer ?
#
loop_
_entity_poly.entity_id
_entity_poly.type
_entity_poly.pdbx_seq_one_letter_code
_entity_poly.pdbx_strand_id
1 'polypeptide(L)'
;MLINTPLAQFTQLINGAFKNYQSVLALARSPLADSALVHPLLVLDDVSPTADERGHALRLVLQWAVSRLAPGPIAHPLGSERPYDDPTWRDPRWWRYNILRHRYLEPLHPDEFVDGGRFTETLLALTGITSADAFFDERNRAIREVAQRLQEQLRHGEANDELQTLALDEVLRPLQGSPEQEELLGIAATFDDVFPRHLLLQMARAERLSAADHLLDELTTRRFLLMGDGGTNLWLSPVLQHHVYSRQPAAKIRSRHLAVAAYYRRQEEPLKAAEHLQQAENWAAAAQLLLSATEELVNDLQTDELLAALTRFKADQLEATTWCAVQLICCDLYRRHGQPEAALTVCRHALRTTTDPSQQGQLYWRMGKLYEKRNQPQALGYYERALSSFAEEDPARIALLKDRAWLYLLRREWMAAQTDLHRALALIDLQVTAPRTTQLGTLLTGMQSIIELHANVLDALAHLHLEQSHFSAAIDYAQRALHLRE
;
A
#
# COMPACT_ATOMS: atom_id res chain seq x y z
N MET A 1 -23.85 -13.35 -11.47
CA MET A 1 -25.00 -14.12 -12.01
C MET A 1 -24.58 -15.32 -12.89
N LEU A 2 -23.52 -15.22 -13.70
CA LEU A 2 -23.14 -16.27 -14.67
C LEU A 2 -22.54 -17.57 -14.10
N ILE A 3 -22.04 -17.56 -12.86
CA ILE A 3 -21.40 -18.74 -12.23
C ILE A 3 -22.34 -19.95 -12.16
N ASN A 4 -23.64 -19.69 -11.98
CA ASN A 4 -24.67 -20.72 -11.85
C ASN A 4 -25.39 -21.04 -13.17
N THR A 5 -24.98 -20.43 -14.28
CA THR A 5 -25.59 -20.69 -15.59
C THR A 5 -25.31 -22.13 -16.03
N PRO A 6 -26.33 -22.92 -16.42
CA PRO A 6 -26.13 -24.25 -16.97
C PRO A 6 -25.17 -24.25 -18.16
N LEU A 7 -24.27 -25.23 -18.25
CA LEU A 7 -23.22 -25.27 -19.28
C LEU A 7 -23.77 -25.14 -20.71
N ALA A 8 -24.95 -25.70 -21.00
CA ALA A 8 -25.58 -25.58 -22.31
C ALA A 8 -25.92 -24.11 -22.67
N GLN A 9 -26.49 -23.36 -21.73
CA GLN A 9 -26.78 -21.94 -21.91
C GLN A 9 -25.49 -21.12 -21.99
N PHE A 10 -24.50 -21.44 -21.15
CA PHE A 10 -23.20 -20.79 -21.19
C PHE A 10 -22.50 -21.01 -22.55
N THR A 11 -22.55 -22.23 -23.09
CA THR A 11 -22.04 -22.58 -24.42
C THR A 11 -22.69 -21.74 -25.52
N GLN A 12 -24.00 -21.45 -25.42
CA GLN A 12 -24.70 -20.58 -26.37
C GLN A 12 -24.19 -19.13 -26.29
N LEU A 13 -23.93 -18.60 -25.10
CA LEU A 13 -23.33 -17.28 -24.92
C LEU A 13 -21.93 -17.20 -25.55
N ILE A 14 -21.07 -18.20 -25.30
CA ILE A 14 -19.73 -18.29 -25.89
C ILE A 14 -19.80 -18.36 -27.43
N ASN A 15 -20.68 -19.19 -27.98
CA ASN A 15 -20.88 -19.29 -29.42
C ASN A 15 -21.38 -17.95 -30.02
N GLY A 16 -22.26 -17.25 -29.32
CA GLY A 16 -22.71 -15.91 -29.69
C GLY A 16 -21.56 -14.91 -29.71
N ALA A 17 -20.70 -14.94 -28.69
CA ALA A 17 -19.52 -14.09 -28.62
C ALA A 17 -18.53 -14.37 -29.76
N PHE A 18 -18.25 -15.64 -30.08
CA PHE A 18 -17.40 -15.98 -31.24
C PHE A 18 -17.95 -15.47 -32.57
N LYS A 19 -19.27 -15.57 -32.80
CA LYS A 19 -19.89 -15.02 -34.02
C LYS A 19 -19.72 -13.50 -34.14
N ASN A 20 -19.61 -12.82 -33.00
CA ASN A 20 -19.45 -11.37 -32.91
C ASN A 20 -17.99 -10.95 -32.65
N TYR A 21 -17.02 -11.86 -32.72
CA TYR A 21 -15.63 -11.63 -32.30
C TYR A 21 -14.99 -10.40 -32.95
N GLN A 22 -15.31 -10.15 -34.23
CA GLN A 22 -14.76 -9.03 -35.01
C GLN A 22 -15.42 -7.66 -34.67
N SER A 23 -16.49 -7.64 -33.86
CA SER A 23 -17.19 -6.41 -33.46
C SER A 23 -17.02 -6.16 -31.96
N VAL A 24 -16.10 -5.26 -31.62
CA VAL A 24 -15.83 -4.84 -30.23
C VAL A 24 -17.11 -4.36 -29.55
N LEU A 25 -17.92 -3.54 -30.22
CA LEU A 25 -19.20 -3.05 -29.69
C LEU A 25 -20.21 -4.18 -29.43
N ALA A 26 -20.27 -5.19 -30.28
CA ALA A 26 -21.16 -6.33 -30.07
C ALA A 26 -20.66 -7.23 -28.93
N LEU A 27 -19.35 -7.41 -28.80
CA LEU A 27 -18.73 -8.09 -27.66
C LEU A 27 -19.01 -7.34 -26.36
N ALA A 28 -18.88 -6.02 -26.34
CA ALA A 28 -19.16 -5.18 -25.17
C ALA A 28 -20.60 -5.30 -24.66
N ARG A 29 -21.56 -5.58 -25.54
CA ARG A 29 -22.97 -5.81 -25.20
C ARG A 29 -23.28 -7.25 -24.76
N SER A 30 -22.30 -8.15 -24.86
CA SER A 30 -22.45 -9.54 -24.43
C SER A 30 -22.58 -9.59 -22.90
N PRO A 31 -23.45 -10.45 -22.34
CA PRO A 31 -23.48 -10.68 -20.89
C PRO A 31 -22.13 -11.12 -20.30
N LEU A 32 -21.23 -11.67 -21.13
CA LEU A 32 -19.89 -12.08 -20.73
C LEU A 32 -18.94 -10.89 -20.49
N ALA A 33 -19.20 -9.74 -21.11
CA ALA A 33 -18.37 -8.54 -21.00
C ALA A 33 -18.39 -7.94 -19.58
N ASP A 34 -19.49 -8.14 -18.86
CA ASP A 34 -19.70 -7.67 -17.48
C ASP A 34 -19.43 -8.76 -16.43
N SER A 35 -18.70 -9.81 -16.82
CA SER A 35 -18.44 -10.97 -15.96
C SER A 35 -17.05 -10.93 -15.32
N ALA A 36 -16.85 -11.73 -14.28
CA ALA A 36 -15.54 -11.88 -13.64
C ALA A 36 -14.46 -12.48 -14.57
N LEU A 37 -14.81 -12.97 -15.77
CA LEU A 37 -13.83 -13.35 -16.78
C LEU A 37 -13.06 -12.16 -17.35
N VAL A 38 -13.72 -11.00 -17.44
CA VAL A 38 -13.20 -9.81 -18.12
C VAL A 38 -12.45 -8.91 -17.14
N HIS A 39 -12.84 -8.92 -15.87
CA HIS A 39 -12.30 -8.03 -14.85
C HIS A 39 -10.76 -8.03 -14.74
N PRO A 40 -10.04 -9.18 -14.77
CA PRO A 40 -8.58 -9.19 -14.72
C PRO A 40 -7.89 -8.46 -15.90
N LEU A 41 -8.59 -8.30 -17.03
CA LEU A 41 -8.07 -7.66 -18.24
C LEU A 41 -8.42 -6.17 -18.33
N LEU A 42 -9.21 -5.63 -17.39
CA LEU A 42 -9.54 -4.21 -17.32
C LEU A 42 -8.40 -3.42 -16.66
N VAL A 43 -7.24 -3.44 -17.31
CA VAL A 43 -5.98 -2.96 -16.73
C VAL A 43 -5.82 -1.44 -16.77
N LEU A 44 -6.63 -0.74 -17.56
CA LEU A 44 -6.64 0.74 -17.65
C LEU A 44 -7.59 1.40 -16.64
N ASP A 45 -8.75 0.79 -16.43
CA ASP A 45 -9.82 1.29 -15.56
C ASP A 45 -10.73 0.12 -15.16
N ASP A 46 -10.59 -0.37 -13.94
CA ASP A 46 -11.40 -1.45 -13.39
C ASP A 46 -12.67 -0.93 -12.68
N VAL A 47 -12.75 0.38 -12.42
CA VAL A 47 -13.86 1.03 -11.71
C VAL A 47 -14.96 1.45 -12.68
N SER A 48 -14.60 2.09 -13.80
CA SER A 48 -15.52 2.63 -14.81
C SER A 48 -15.10 2.30 -16.25
N PRO A 49 -14.86 1.01 -16.58
CA PRO A 49 -14.45 0.59 -17.91
C PRO A 49 -15.50 0.98 -18.97
N THR A 50 -15.00 1.54 -20.07
CA THR A 50 -15.76 1.86 -21.29
C THR A 50 -16.24 0.59 -21.99
N ALA A 51 -17.21 0.76 -22.89
CA ALA A 51 -17.69 -0.36 -23.71
C ALA A 51 -16.57 -0.97 -24.57
N ASP A 52 -15.70 -0.13 -25.14
CA ASP A 52 -14.59 -0.61 -25.98
C ASP A 52 -13.59 -1.43 -25.17
N GLU A 53 -13.21 -0.97 -23.97
CA GLU A 53 -12.34 -1.73 -23.06
C GLU A 53 -12.93 -3.11 -22.73
N ARG A 54 -14.22 -3.19 -22.38
CA ARG A 54 -14.88 -4.48 -22.10
C ARG A 54 -14.93 -5.39 -23.33
N GLY A 55 -15.21 -4.82 -24.50
CA GLY A 55 -15.25 -5.56 -25.76
C GLY A 55 -13.87 -6.14 -26.13
N HIS A 56 -12.81 -5.34 -26.02
CA HIS A 56 -11.44 -5.78 -26.25
C HIS A 56 -10.98 -6.82 -25.23
N ALA A 57 -11.30 -6.62 -23.95
CA ALA A 57 -10.99 -7.57 -22.90
C ALA A 57 -11.71 -8.92 -23.11
N LEU A 58 -13.00 -8.92 -23.48
CA LEU A 58 -13.70 -10.16 -23.84
C LEU A 58 -13.06 -10.84 -25.07
N ARG A 59 -12.60 -10.07 -26.05
CA ARG A 59 -11.88 -10.60 -27.22
C ARG A 59 -10.60 -11.33 -26.80
N LEU A 60 -9.81 -10.75 -25.89
CA LEU A 60 -8.60 -11.36 -25.35
C LEU A 60 -8.90 -12.63 -24.53
N VAL A 61 -9.98 -12.64 -23.74
CA VAL A 61 -10.44 -13.85 -23.02
C VAL A 61 -10.76 -14.99 -23.99
N LEU A 62 -11.46 -14.70 -25.09
CA LEU A 62 -11.77 -15.70 -26.11
C LEU A 62 -10.51 -16.18 -26.84
N GLN A 63 -9.58 -15.27 -27.12
CA GLN A 63 -8.28 -15.61 -27.71
C GLN A 63 -7.46 -16.54 -26.81
N TRP A 64 -7.36 -16.22 -25.52
CA TRP A 64 -6.73 -17.07 -24.53
C TRP A 64 -7.41 -18.44 -24.46
N ALA A 65 -8.74 -18.50 -24.39
CA ALA A 65 -9.43 -19.77 -24.29
C ALA A 65 -9.25 -20.66 -25.53
N VAL A 66 -9.16 -20.07 -26.73
CA VAL A 66 -8.83 -20.81 -27.95
C VAL A 66 -7.38 -21.28 -27.94
N SER A 67 -6.42 -20.47 -27.51
CA SER A 67 -5.01 -20.90 -27.44
C SER A 67 -4.82 -22.09 -26.51
N ARG A 68 -5.64 -22.23 -25.46
CA ARG A 68 -5.67 -23.38 -24.55
C ARG A 68 -6.18 -24.69 -25.18
N LEU A 69 -6.74 -24.65 -26.39
CA LEU A 69 -7.06 -25.85 -27.17
C LEU A 69 -5.86 -26.41 -27.93
N ALA A 70 -4.77 -25.64 -28.08
CA ALA A 70 -3.58 -26.12 -28.76
C ALA A 70 -2.91 -27.22 -27.93
N PRO A 71 -2.56 -28.38 -28.52
CA PRO A 71 -1.93 -29.48 -27.79
C PRO A 71 -0.46 -29.23 -27.44
N GLY A 72 0.14 -28.13 -27.93
CA GLY A 72 1.52 -27.74 -27.67
C GLY A 72 1.77 -26.26 -28.01
N PRO A 73 3.03 -25.79 -27.93
CA PRO A 73 3.39 -24.41 -28.29
C PRO A 73 2.95 -24.04 -29.71
N ILE A 74 2.35 -22.86 -29.85
CA ILE A 74 1.85 -22.36 -31.12
C ILE A 74 3.03 -21.74 -31.89
N ALA A 75 3.44 -22.38 -32.99
CA ALA A 75 4.56 -21.90 -33.81
C ALA A 75 4.24 -20.58 -34.54
N HIS A 76 2.99 -20.42 -34.96
CA HIS A 76 2.50 -19.25 -35.68
C HIS A 76 1.42 -18.54 -34.84
N PRO A 77 1.76 -17.58 -33.97
CA PRO A 77 0.77 -16.84 -33.16
C PRO A 77 -0.20 -16.03 -34.04
N LEU A 78 -1.28 -15.52 -33.44
CA LEU A 78 -2.22 -14.65 -34.14
C LEU A 78 -1.52 -13.39 -34.66
N GLY A 79 -1.88 -12.96 -35.88
CA GLY A 79 -1.23 -11.86 -36.58
C GLY A 79 0.05 -12.25 -37.33
N SER A 80 0.50 -13.50 -37.23
CA SER A 80 1.60 -14.02 -38.03
C SER A 80 1.10 -14.91 -39.15
N GLU A 81 1.72 -14.80 -40.33
CA GLU A 81 1.43 -15.67 -41.46
C GLU A 81 1.72 -17.12 -41.09
N ARG A 82 0.76 -17.99 -41.37
CA ARG A 82 0.88 -19.43 -41.15
C ARG A 82 0.96 -20.15 -42.50
N PRO A 83 2.05 -20.88 -42.79
CA PRO A 83 2.17 -21.65 -44.02
C PRO A 83 1.06 -22.72 -44.15
N TYR A 84 0.59 -22.96 -45.37
CA TYR A 84 -0.43 -23.98 -45.65
C TYR A 84 0.10 -25.42 -45.58
N ASP A 85 1.41 -25.60 -45.67
CA ASP A 85 2.11 -26.88 -45.53
C ASP A 85 2.50 -27.19 -44.07
N ASP A 86 2.15 -26.33 -43.12
CA ASP A 86 2.34 -26.59 -41.69
C ASP A 86 1.67 -27.94 -41.31
N PRO A 87 2.43 -28.91 -40.78
CA PRO A 87 1.90 -30.25 -40.50
C PRO A 87 0.79 -30.25 -39.45
N THR A 88 0.71 -29.21 -38.61
CA THR A 88 -0.33 -29.07 -37.59
C THR A 88 -1.72 -28.78 -38.19
N TRP A 89 -1.83 -28.45 -39.48
CA TRP A 89 -3.14 -28.38 -40.15
C TRP A 89 -3.84 -29.74 -40.15
N ARG A 90 -3.12 -30.81 -40.52
CA ARG A 90 -3.66 -32.16 -40.71
C ARG A 90 -3.65 -33.02 -39.44
N ASP A 91 -3.01 -32.58 -38.36
CA ASP A 91 -3.01 -33.30 -37.08
C ASP A 91 -4.38 -33.16 -36.38
N PRO A 92 -5.12 -34.26 -36.13
CA PRO A 92 -6.43 -34.21 -35.47
C PRO A 92 -6.42 -33.57 -34.08
N ARG A 93 -5.28 -33.61 -33.37
CA ARG A 93 -5.14 -32.97 -32.05
C ARG A 93 -5.19 -31.44 -32.13
N TRP A 94 -4.85 -30.87 -33.28
CA TRP A 94 -4.88 -29.43 -33.53
C TRP A 94 -6.17 -28.94 -34.17
N TRP A 95 -7.04 -29.83 -34.66
CA TRP A 95 -8.27 -29.44 -35.38
C TRP A 95 -9.13 -28.45 -34.60
N ARG A 96 -9.37 -28.67 -33.31
CA ARG A 96 -10.23 -27.78 -32.49
C ARG A 96 -9.67 -26.35 -32.43
N TYR A 97 -8.37 -26.22 -32.20
CA TYR A 97 -7.66 -24.94 -32.22
C TYR A 97 -7.75 -24.31 -33.62
N ASN A 98 -7.36 -25.05 -34.67
CA ASN A 98 -7.31 -24.56 -36.04
C ASN A 98 -8.69 -24.08 -36.51
N ILE A 99 -9.74 -24.84 -36.24
CA ILE A 99 -11.12 -24.52 -36.60
C ILE A 99 -11.56 -23.22 -35.95
N LEU A 100 -11.37 -23.05 -34.63
CA LEU A 100 -11.82 -21.85 -33.94
C LEU A 100 -10.97 -20.62 -34.28
N ARG A 101 -9.64 -20.77 -34.32
CA ARG A 101 -8.71 -19.71 -34.75
C ARG A 101 -9.14 -19.16 -36.09
N HIS A 102 -9.14 -20.02 -37.11
CA HIS A 102 -9.30 -19.55 -38.47
C HIS A 102 -10.74 -19.25 -38.82
N ARG A 103 -11.74 -19.72 -38.07
CA ARG A 103 -13.15 -19.33 -38.32
C ARG A 103 -13.58 -18.04 -37.63
N TYR A 104 -13.00 -17.71 -36.48
CA TYR A 104 -13.49 -16.58 -35.68
C TYR A 104 -12.42 -15.52 -35.42
N LEU A 105 -11.22 -15.93 -35.02
CA LEU A 105 -10.18 -15.01 -34.53
C LEU A 105 -9.45 -14.35 -35.69
N GLU A 106 -8.98 -15.17 -36.62
CA GLU A 106 -8.18 -14.78 -37.79
C GLU A 106 -8.71 -15.50 -39.03
N PRO A 107 -9.85 -15.04 -39.59
CA PRO A 107 -10.41 -15.58 -40.81
C PRO A 107 -9.42 -15.59 -41.97
N LEU A 108 -9.33 -16.74 -42.66
CA LEU A 108 -8.62 -16.84 -43.94
C LEU A 108 -9.17 -15.80 -44.92
N HIS A 109 -8.28 -15.15 -45.65
CA HIS A 109 -8.66 -14.15 -46.63
C HIS A 109 -9.39 -14.82 -47.80
N PRO A 110 -10.41 -14.18 -48.43
CA PRO A 110 -11.12 -14.78 -49.57
C PRO A 110 -10.20 -15.22 -50.72
N ASP A 111 -9.10 -14.50 -50.95
CA ASP A 111 -8.12 -14.84 -51.99
C ASP A 111 -7.30 -16.10 -51.68
N GLU A 112 -7.35 -16.59 -50.44
CA GLU A 112 -6.68 -17.80 -49.99
C GLU A 112 -7.56 -19.05 -50.16
N PHE A 113 -8.79 -18.89 -50.67
CA PHE A 113 -9.71 -20.00 -50.82
C PHE A 113 -9.27 -20.91 -51.98
N VAL A 114 -8.95 -22.17 -51.64
CA VAL A 114 -8.61 -23.22 -52.61
C VAL A 114 -9.70 -23.31 -53.69
N ASP A 115 -9.29 -23.21 -54.96
CA ASP A 115 -10.12 -23.37 -56.16
C ASP A 115 -11.38 -22.49 -56.23
N GLY A 116 -11.38 -21.32 -55.57
CA GLY A 116 -12.56 -20.44 -55.50
C GLY A 116 -13.67 -20.97 -54.60
N GLY A 117 -13.36 -21.92 -53.72
CA GLY A 117 -14.27 -22.53 -52.76
C GLY A 117 -14.77 -21.57 -51.68
N ARG A 118 -15.76 -22.01 -50.91
CA ARG A 118 -16.25 -21.28 -49.73
C ARG A 118 -15.32 -21.51 -48.55
N PHE A 119 -15.27 -20.55 -47.62
CA PHE A 119 -14.47 -20.61 -46.39
C PHE A 119 -14.41 -21.99 -45.70
N THR A 120 -15.55 -22.70 -45.57
CA THR A 120 -15.60 -24.03 -44.93
C THR A 120 -14.90 -25.10 -45.77
N GLU A 121 -14.98 -25.04 -47.10
CA GLU A 121 -14.31 -25.98 -48.01
C GLU A 121 -12.80 -25.82 -47.93
N THR A 122 -12.31 -24.58 -47.84
CA THR A 122 -10.88 -24.29 -47.63
C THR A 122 -10.38 -24.89 -46.32
N LEU A 123 -11.11 -24.71 -45.21
CA LEU A 123 -10.71 -25.33 -43.94
C LEU A 123 -10.78 -26.86 -43.99
N LEU A 124 -11.79 -27.45 -44.63
CA LEU A 124 -11.87 -28.91 -44.81
C LEU A 124 -10.63 -29.43 -45.56
N ALA A 125 -10.22 -28.75 -46.63
CA ALA A 125 -9.05 -29.11 -47.43
C ALA A 125 -7.74 -29.01 -46.62
N LEU A 126 -7.58 -27.94 -45.84
CA LEU A 126 -6.40 -27.75 -44.98
C LEU A 126 -6.36 -28.78 -43.85
N THR A 127 -7.46 -29.00 -43.14
CA THR A 127 -7.49 -29.91 -41.99
C THR A 127 -7.54 -31.38 -42.38
N GLY A 128 -7.94 -31.70 -43.63
CA GLY A 128 -8.16 -33.08 -44.08
C GLY A 128 -9.39 -33.74 -43.46
N ILE A 129 -10.36 -32.94 -43.00
CA ILE A 129 -11.60 -33.47 -42.41
C ILE A 129 -12.50 -33.94 -43.56
N THR A 130 -13.02 -35.16 -43.46
CA THR A 130 -13.63 -35.88 -44.59
C THR A 130 -15.01 -35.39 -45.00
N SER A 131 -15.72 -34.65 -44.15
CA SER A 131 -17.06 -34.11 -44.45
C SER A 131 -17.38 -32.84 -43.67
N ALA A 132 -18.34 -32.07 -44.20
CA ALA A 132 -18.84 -30.86 -43.54
C ALA A 132 -19.48 -31.19 -42.17
N ASP A 133 -20.20 -32.31 -42.05
CA ASP A 133 -20.83 -32.72 -40.79
C ASP A 133 -19.78 -32.99 -39.71
N ALA A 134 -18.71 -33.73 -40.05
CA ALA A 134 -17.60 -33.99 -39.13
C ALA A 134 -16.91 -32.69 -38.69
N PHE A 135 -16.78 -31.72 -39.60
CA PHE A 135 -16.24 -30.39 -39.29
C PHE A 135 -17.14 -29.62 -38.32
N PHE A 136 -18.45 -29.59 -38.54
CA PHE A 136 -19.38 -28.92 -37.64
C PHE A 136 -19.46 -29.60 -36.27
N ASP A 137 -19.32 -30.92 -36.21
CA ASP A 137 -19.22 -31.67 -34.96
C ASP A 137 -17.95 -31.31 -34.19
N GLU A 138 -16.78 -31.26 -34.84
CA GLU A 138 -15.53 -30.85 -34.20
C GLU A 138 -15.57 -29.37 -33.77
N ARG A 139 -16.15 -28.49 -34.58
CA ARG A 139 -16.41 -27.09 -34.18
C ARG A 139 -17.26 -27.03 -32.91
N ASN A 140 -18.37 -27.78 -32.85
CA ASN A 140 -19.27 -27.77 -31.71
C ASN A 140 -18.62 -28.40 -30.46
N ARG A 141 -17.75 -29.41 -30.63
CA ARG A 141 -16.90 -29.94 -29.56
C ARG A 141 -15.92 -28.88 -29.05
N ALA A 142 -15.22 -28.19 -29.93
CA ALA A 142 -14.29 -27.12 -29.58
C ALA A 142 -14.97 -25.98 -28.79
N ILE A 143 -16.15 -25.53 -29.23
CA ILE A 143 -16.92 -24.49 -28.52
C ILE A 143 -17.34 -24.96 -27.11
N ARG A 144 -17.77 -26.22 -26.96
CA ARG A 144 -18.12 -26.78 -25.64
C ARG A 144 -16.91 -26.85 -24.73
N GLU A 145 -15.76 -27.25 -25.24
CA GLU A 145 -14.51 -27.31 -24.47
C GLU A 145 -14.06 -25.91 -24.02
N VAL A 146 -14.11 -24.91 -24.90
CA VAL A 146 -13.87 -23.51 -24.53
C VAL A 146 -14.86 -23.04 -23.46
N ALA A 147 -16.15 -23.36 -23.60
CA ALA A 147 -17.16 -22.99 -22.64
C ALA A 147 -16.94 -23.64 -21.26
N GLN A 148 -16.49 -24.90 -21.22
CA GLN A 148 -16.11 -25.57 -19.97
C GLN A 148 -14.94 -24.86 -19.29
N ARG A 149 -13.86 -24.61 -20.03
CA ARG A 149 -12.67 -23.90 -19.50
C ARG A 149 -12.99 -22.50 -19.01
N LEU A 150 -13.80 -21.75 -19.77
CA LEU A 150 -14.23 -20.41 -19.34
C LEU A 150 -15.18 -20.47 -18.14
N GLN A 151 -16.00 -21.52 -18.00
CA GLN A 151 -16.83 -21.68 -16.81
C GLN A 151 -15.98 -22.04 -15.57
N GLU A 152 -14.94 -22.86 -15.74
CA GLU A 152 -13.95 -23.14 -14.69
C GLU A 152 -13.17 -21.89 -14.30
N GLN A 153 -12.69 -21.12 -15.28
CA GLN A 153 -12.01 -19.84 -15.04
C GLN A 153 -12.92 -18.84 -14.31
N LEU A 154 -14.21 -18.77 -14.67
CA LEU A 154 -15.18 -17.90 -13.99
C LEU A 154 -15.38 -18.31 -12.52
N ARG A 155 -15.20 -19.60 -12.18
CA ARG A 155 -15.38 -20.12 -10.81
C ARG A 155 -14.12 -20.01 -9.97
N HIS A 156 -12.96 -20.30 -10.55
CA HIS A 156 -11.71 -20.49 -9.82
C HIS A 156 -10.71 -19.36 -10.03
N GLY A 157 -10.77 -18.63 -11.15
CA GLY A 157 -9.89 -17.50 -11.41
C GLY A 157 -8.41 -17.87 -11.60
N GLU A 158 -8.09 -19.14 -11.88
CA GLU A 158 -6.70 -19.63 -11.89
C GLU A 158 -5.79 -18.92 -12.89
N ALA A 159 -6.34 -18.46 -14.02
CA ALA A 159 -5.59 -17.74 -15.05
C ALA A 159 -5.70 -16.20 -14.95
N ASN A 160 -6.12 -15.63 -13.81
CA ASN A 160 -6.29 -14.18 -13.69
C ASN A 160 -4.98 -13.42 -13.95
N ASP A 161 -3.86 -13.86 -13.36
CA ASP A 161 -2.56 -13.20 -13.51
C ASP A 161 -2.03 -13.29 -14.96
N GLU A 162 -2.26 -14.44 -15.61
CA GLU A 162 -1.89 -14.63 -17.02
C GLU A 162 -2.71 -13.73 -17.94
N LEU A 163 -4.03 -13.69 -17.74
CA LEU A 163 -4.94 -12.84 -18.51
C LEU A 163 -4.63 -11.35 -18.31
N GLN A 164 -4.30 -10.95 -17.08
CA GLN A 164 -3.86 -9.59 -16.77
C GLN A 164 -2.55 -9.24 -17.47
N THR A 165 -1.57 -10.14 -17.46
CA THR A 165 -0.30 -9.96 -18.19
C THR A 165 -0.54 -9.83 -19.69
N LEU A 166 -1.39 -10.68 -20.28
CA LEU A 166 -1.77 -10.60 -21.69
C LEU A 166 -2.42 -9.25 -22.04
N ALA A 167 -3.29 -8.75 -21.17
CA ALA A 167 -3.95 -7.46 -21.36
C ALA A 167 -2.96 -6.29 -21.27
N LEU A 168 -2.02 -6.33 -20.32
CA LEU A 168 -0.97 -5.32 -20.17
C LEU A 168 -0.06 -5.28 -21.41
N ASP A 169 0.37 -6.44 -21.91
CA ASP A 169 1.22 -6.53 -23.10
C ASP A 169 0.50 -5.99 -24.35
N GLU A 170 -0.79 -6.27 -24.50
CA GLU A 170 -1.61 -5.75 -25.60
C GLU A 170 -1.77 -4.22 -25.52
N VAL A 171 -2.11 -3.72 -24.34
CA VAL A 171 -2.35 -2.29 -24.10
C VAL A 171 -1.06 -1.46 -24.23
N LEU A 172 0.08 -1.99 -23.78
CA LEU A 172 1.37 -1.30 -23.83
C LEU A 172 2.07 -1.38 -25.21
N ARG A 173 1.68 -2.33 -26.08
CA ARG A 173 2.29 -2.49 -27.42
C ARG A 173 2.40 -1.18 -28.23
N PRO A 174 1.38 -0.30 -28.28
CA PRO A 174 1.48 0.97 -29.00
C PRO A 174 2.51 1.95 -28.44
N LEU A 175 2.94 1.79 -27.17
CA LEU A 175 3.94 2.66 -26.55
C LEU A 175 5.39 2.27 -26.89
N GLN A 176 5.62 1.05 -27.39
CA GLN A 176 6.96 0.55 -27.75
C GLN A 176 7.67 1.40 -28.81
N GLY A 177 6.91 2.18 -29.59
CA GLY A 177 7.45 3.14 -30.58
C GLY A 177 7.58 4.57 -30.05
N SER A 178 7.33 4.84 -28.77
CA SER A 178 7.19 6.18 -28.20
C SER A 178 7.86 6.26 -26.81
N PRO A 179 9.21 6.28 -26.74
CA PRO A 179 9.93 6.21 -25.47
C PRO A 179 9.63 7.37 -24.51
N GLU A 180 9.29 8.56 -25.01
CA GLU A 180 8.91 9.69 -24.14
C GLU A 180 7.54 9.45 -23.46
N GLN A 181 6.59 8.77 -24.11
CA GLN A 181 5.31 8.40 -23.50
C GLN A 181 5.52 7.33 -22.43
N GLU A 182 6.35 6.32 -22.71
CA GLU A 182 6.74 5.31 -21.71
C GLU A 182 7.44 5.95 -20.51
N GLU A 183 8.31 6.93 -20.74
CA GLU A 183 9.00 7.63 -19.68
C GLU A 183 8.03 8.46 -18.82
N LEU A 184 7.09 9.18 -19.43
CA LEU A 184 6.06 9.93 -18.70
C LEU A 184 5.14 9.01 -17.89
N LEU A 185 4.74 7.87 -18.46
CA LEU A 185 3.97 6.85 -17.76
C LEU A 185 4.78 6.25 -16.60
N GLY A 186 6.10 6.11 -16.78
CA GLY A 186 7.03 5.72 -15.72
C GLY A 186 7.08 6.72 -14.57
N ILE A 187 7.08 8.03 -14.86
CA ILE A 187 6.98 9.07 -13.82
C ILE A 187 5.64 8.93 -13.09
N ALA A 188 4.53 8.81 -13.83
CA ALA A 188 3.20 8.63 -13.26
C ALA A 188 3.08 7.38 -12.37
N ALA A 189 3.76 6.29 -12.72
CA ALA A 189 3.77 5.07 -11.92
C ALA A 189 4.47 5.20 -10.55
N THR A 190 5.12 6.34 -10.26
CA THR A 190 5.71 6.63 -8.94
C THR A 190 4.65 6.98 -7.89
N PHE A 191 3.45 7.37 -8.32
CA PHE A 191 2.34 7.73 -7.43
C PHE A 191 1.45 6.52 -7.19
N ASP A 192 1.13 6.25 -5.92
CA ASP A 192 0.32 5.10 -5.50
C ASP A 192 -1.19 5.39 -5.51
N ASP A 193 -1.57 6.66 -5.61
CA ASP A 193 -2.95 7.14 -5.52
C ASP A 193 -3.19 8.28 -6.51
N VAL A 194 -4.39 8.86 -6.50
CA VAL A 194 -4.71 10.10 -7.22
C VAL A 194 -3.65 11.18 -6.94
N PHE A 195 -3.05 11.73 -7.99
CA PHE A 195 -1.93 12.66 -7.88
C PHE A 195 -2.12 13.94 -8.71
N PRO A 196 -1.50 15.07 -8.32
CA PRO A 196 -1.70 16.33 -9.02
C PRO A 196 -1.05 16.35 -10.42
N ARG A 197 -1.81 16.79 -11.43
CA ARG A 197 -1.33 16.98 -12.82
C ARG A 197 -0.07 17.83 -12.89
N HIS A 198 -0.05 18.92 -12.13
CA HIS A 198 1.07 19.86 -12.15
C HIS A 198 2.38 19.24 -11.61
N LEU A 199 2.28 18.29 -10.67
CA LEU A 199 3.44 17.59 -10.11
C LEU A 199 4.05 16.63 -11.13
N LEU A 200 3.22 15.86 -11.85
CA LEU A 200 3.69 15.02 -12.96
C LEU A 200 4.44 15.85 -14.01
N LEU A 201 3.86 16.97 -14.44
CA LEU A 201 4.48 17.86 -15.43
C LEU A 201 5.77 18.52 -14.91
N GLN A 202 5.80 18.88 -13.62
CA GLN A 202 7.01 19.39 -12.98
C GLN A 202 8.14 18.34 -13.02
N MET A 203 7.84 17.09 -12.66
CA MET A 203 8.81 16.00 -12.70
C MET A 203 9.25 15.67 -14.13
N ALA A 204 8.32 15.66 -15.09
CA ALA A 204 8.64 15.45 -16.50
C ALA A 204 9.61 16.51 -17.04
N ARG A 205 9.42 17.78 -16.66
CA ARG A 205 10.36 18.87 -16.99
C ARG A 205 11.72 18.69 -16.32
N ALA A 206 11.75 18.24 -15.07
CA ALA A 206 13.00 17.95 -14.35
C ALA A 206 13.80 16.81 -15.03
N GLU A 207 13.11 15.83 -15.60
CA GLU A 207 13.69 14.75 -16.40
C GLU A 207 13.88 15.09 -17.88
N ARG A 208 13.63 16.35 -18.26
CA ARG A 208 13.83 16.91 -19.61
C ARG A 208 12.99 16.22 -20.69
N LEU A 209 11.81 15.70 -20.37
CA LEU A 209 10.86 15.25 -21.39
C LEU A 209 10.39 16.46 -22.21
N SER A 210 10.57 16.37 -23.52
CA SER A 210 10.08 17.37 -24.45
C SER A 210 8.55 17.27 -24.56
N ALA A 211 7.86 18.39 -24.75
CA ALA A 211 6.42 18.43 -24.97
C ALA A 211 5.56 17.64 -23.93
N ALA A 212 5.93 17.65 -22.64
CA ALA A 212 5.26 16.88 -21.59
C ALA A 212 3.72 17.07 -21.55
N ASP A 213 3.22 18.27 -21.84
CA ASP A 213 1.78 18.54 -21.93
C ASP A 213 1.12 17.74 -23.08
N HIS A 214 1.75 17.69 -24.27
CA HIS A 214 1.25 16.90 -25.41
C HIS A 214 1.29 15.40 -25.12
N LEU A 215 2.39 14.90 -24.54
CA LEU A 215 2.52 13.50 -24.15
C LEU A 215 1.43 13.10 -23.14
N LEU A 216 1.10 13.99 -22.19
CA LEU A 216 0.01 13.78 -21.25
C LEU A 216 -1.36 13.73 -21.95
N ASP A 217 -1.61 14.62 -22.90
CA ASP A 217 -2.85 14.63 -23.68
C ASP A 217 -3.01 13.34 -24.49
N GLU A 218 -1.92 12.78 -25.05
CA GLU A 218 -1.94 11.50 -25.75
C GLU A 218 -2.21 10.32 -24.80
N LEU A 219 -1.55 10.27 -23.64
CA LEU A 219 -1.76 9.22 -22.64
C LEU A 219 -3.17 9.26 -22.04
N THR A 220 -3.72 10.45 -21.81
CA THR A 220 -5.11 10.61 -21.32
C THR A 220 -6.14 10.27 -22.40
N THR A 221 -5.90 10.66 -23.66
CA THR A 221 -6.74 10.27 -24.80
C THR A 221 -6.80 8.75 -24.96
N ARG A 222 -5.67 8.07 -24.76
CA ARG A 222 -5.56 6.61 -24.76
C ARG A 222 -5.97 5.95 -23.43
N ARG A 223 -6.42 6.74 -22.45
CA ARG A 223 -6.87 6.30 -21.11
C ARG A 223 -5.84 5.55 -20.26
N PHE A 224 -4.54 5.70 -20.56
CA PHE A 224 -3.49 5.27 -19.62
C PHE A 224 -3.55 6.08 -18.32
N LEU A 225 -3.95 7.35 -18.42
CA LEU A 225 -4.17 8.23 -17.28
C LEU A 225 -5.61 8.75 -17.33
N LEU A 226 -6.32 8.66 -16.21
CA LEU A 226 -7.65 9.22 -16.07
C LEU A 226 -7.58 10.57 -15.37
N MET A 227 -8.36 11.53 -15.86
CA MET A 227 -8.46 12.86 -15.26
C MET A 227 -9.63 12.94 -14.27
N GLY A 228 -9.36 13.43 -13.07
CA GLY A 228 -10.35 13.77 -12.04
C GLY A 228 -10.42 15.27 -11.78
N ASP A 229 -11.45 15.72 -11.07
CA ASP A 229 -11.58 17.09 -10.53
C ASP A 229 -11.37 18.22 -11.55
N GLY A 230 -11.94 18.08 -12.75
CA GLY A 230 -11.77 19.08 -13.80
C GLY A 230 -10.37 19.11 -14.43
N GLY A 231 -9.60 18.02 -14.31
CA GLY A 231 -8.28 17.87 -14.91
C GLY A 231 -7.11 18.31 -14.03
N THR A 232 -7.36 18.65 -12.76
CA THR A 232 -6.30 19.00 -11.81
C THR A 232 -5.58 17.78 -11.27
N ASN A 233 -6.29 16.66 -11.18
CA ASN A 233 -5.82 15.41 -10.61
C ASN A 233 -5.83 14.31 -11.67
N LEU A 234 -4.86 13.41 -11.55
CA LEU A 234 -4.66 12.27 -12.43
C LEU A 234 -4.73 10.99 -11.61
N TRP A 235 -5.16 9.92 -12.25
CA TRP A 235 -5.17 8.59 -11.69
C TRP A 235 -4.61 7.60 -12.71
N LEU A 236 -3.86 6.62 -12.21
CA LEU A 236 -3.31 5.52 -12.96
C LEU A 236 -3.82 4.23 -12.31
N SER A 237 -4.33 3.29 -13.12
CA SER A 237 -4.78 2.00 -12.61
C SER A 237 -3.66 1.31 -11.83
N PRO A 238 -3.93 0.80 -10.59
CA PRO A 238 -2.91 0.15 -9.77
C PRO A 238 -2.21 -1.04 -10.46
N VAL A 239 -2.95 -1.77 -11.31
CA VAL A 239 -2.41 -2.90 -12.08
C VAL A 239 -1.37 -2.42 -13.10
N LEU A 240 -1.71 -1.36 -13.84
CA LEU A 240 -0.80 -0.76 -14.81
C LEU A 240 0.37 -0.07 -14.11
N GLN A 241 0.11 0.66 -13.02
CA GLN A 241 1.11 1.30 -12.18
C GLN A 241 2.15 0.27 -11.72
N HIS A 242 1.73 -0.83 -11.10
CA HIS A 242 2.63 -1.88 -10.61
C HIS A 242 3.47 -2.49 -11.75
N HIS A 243 2.85 -2.78 -12.90
CA HIS A 243 3.53 -3.36 -14.05
C HIS A 243 4.59 -2.41 -14.64
N VAL A 244 4.29 -1.11 -14.75
CA VAL A 244 5.23 -0.10 -15.26
C VAL A 244 6.32 0.17 -14.22
N TYR A 245 5.95 0.35 -12.95
CA TYR A 245 6.87 0.65 -11.85
C TYR A 245 7.94 -0.44 -11.68
N SER A 246 7.54 -1.71 -11.64
CA SER A 246 8.45 -2.86 -11.46
C SER A 246 9.52 -3.01 -12.56
N ARG A 247 9.32 -2.41 -13.74
CA ARG A 247 10.27 -2.45 -14.86
C ARG A 247 11.25 -1.28 -14.87
N GLN A 248 11.06 -0.29 -14.00
CA GLN A 248 11.92 0.89 -13.99
C GLN A 248 13.27 0.60 -13.32
N PRO A 249 14.35 1.27 -13.75
CA PRO A 249 15.62 1.22 -13.05
C PRO A 249 15.50 1.76 -11.62
N ALA A 250 16.01 1.03 -10.64
CA ALA A 250 15.96 1.41 -9.22
C ALA A 250 16.52 2.83 -8.95
N ALA A 251 17.54 3.27 -9.68
CA ALA A 251 18.08 4.62 -9.56
C ALA A 251 17.06 5.71 -9.95
N LYS A 252 16.26 5.49 -11.00
CA LYS A 252 15.20 6.41 -11.42
C LYS A 252 14.07 6.45 -10.40
N ILE A 253 13.62 5.28 -9.96
CA ILE A 253 12.59 5.13 -8.91
C ILE A 253 12.96 5.96 -7.68
N ARG A 254 14.19 5.78 -7.14
CA ARG A 254 14.65 6.55 -5.97
C ARG A 254 14.65 8.05 -6.23
N SER A 255 15.17 8.49 -7.39
CA SER A 255 15.20 9.92 -7.74
C SER A 255 13.79 10.51 -7.83
N ARG A 256 12.84 9.78 -8.40
CA ARG A 256 11.45 10.20 -8.55
C ARG A 256 10.77 10.32 -7.19
N HIS A 257 10.89 9.30 -6.35
CA HIS A 257 10.34 9.35 -5.00
C HIS A 257 10.93 10.48 -4.14
N LEU A 258 12.23 10.78 -4.26
CA LEU A 258 12.82 11.96 -3.60
C LEU A 258 12.18 13.27 -4.08
N ALA A 259 11.91 13.40 -5.38
CA ALA A 259 11.26 14.59 -5.94
C ALA A 259 9.81 14.74 -5.45
N VAL A 260 9.05 13.63 -5.40
CA VAL A 260 7.68 13.61 -4.87
C VAL A 260 7.66 13.92 -3.38
N ALA A 261 8.57 13.34 -2.60
CA ALA A 261 8.70 13.65 -1.17
C ALA A 261 8.98 15.15 -0.92
N ALA A 262 9.84 15.76 -1.73
CA ALA A 262 10.12 17.19 -1.64
C ALA A 262 8.92 18.07 -2.00
N TYR A 263 8.00 17.59 -2.84
CA TYR A 263 6.73 18.25 -3.08
C TYR A 263 5.82 18.17 -1.85
N TYR A 264 5.51 16.97 -1.35
CA TYR A 264 4.58 16.81 -0.23
C TYR A 264 5.09 17.46 1.06
N ARG A 265 6.41 17.47 1.27
CA ARG A 265 7.02 18.22 2.38
C ARG A 265 6.75 19.73 2.32
N ARG A 266 6.67 20.32 1.12
CA ARG A 266 6.34 21.74 0.93
C ARG A 266 4.84 22.03 1.07
N GLN A 267 4.01 21.00 0.88
CA GLN A 267 2.56 21.08 1.09
C GLN A 267 2.15 20.75 2.54
N GLU A 268 3.13 20.60 3.44
CA GLU A 268 2.88 20.26 4.84
C GLU A 268 2.12 18.93 4.98
N GLU A 269 2.39 17.96 4.09
CA GLU A 269 1.83 16.60 4.14
C GLU A 269 2.92 15.58 4.57
N PRO A 270 3.26 15.49 5.86
CA PRO A 270 4.43 14.74 6.34
C PRO A 270 4.30 13.22 6.13
N LEU A 271 3.10 12.65 6.21
CA LEU A 271 2.87 11.21 6.03
C LEU A 271 3.18 10.76 4.60
N LYS A 272 2.62 11.46 3.58
CA LYS A 272 2.91 11.15 2.16
C LYS A 272 4.37 11.39 1.80
N ALA A 273 4.95 12.47 2.32
CA ALA A 273 6.37 12.75 2.12
C ALA A 273 7.26 11.65 2.72
N ALA A 274 6.95 11.16 3.93
CA ALA A 274 7.68 10.09 4.57
C ALA A 274 7.55 8.75 3.82
N GLU A 275 6.37 8.41 3.31
CA GLU A 275 6.16 7.22 2.48
C GLU A 275 7.07 7.23 1.25
N HIS A 276 7.12 8.33 0.50
CA HIS A 276 8.02 8.42 -0.64
C HIS A 276 9.50 8.43 -0.22
N LEU A 277 9.88 9.00 0.93
CA LEU A 277 11.25 8.88 1.44
C LEU A 277 11.61 7.42 1.78
N GLN A 278 10.67 6.64 2.31
CA GLN A 278 10.84 5.21 2.56
C GLN A 278 11.03 4.43 1.25
N GLN A 279 10.20 4.70 0.23
CA GLN A 279 10.34 4.08 -1.11
C GLN A 279 11.66 4.48 -1.80
N ALA A 280 12.18 5.67 -1.51
CA ALA A 280 13.50 6.11 -1.96
C ALA A 280 14.67 5.52 -1.15
N GLU A 281 14.42 4.66 -0.17
CA GLU A 281 15.39 4.12 0.78
C GLU A 281 16.09 5.19 1.64
N ASN A 282 15.51 6.39 1.75
CA ASN A 282 16.01 7.48 2.58
C ASN A 282 15.40 7.42 3.99
N TRP A 283 15.69 6.32 4.69
CA TRP A 283 15.09 5.96 5.97
C TRP A 283 15.31 7.03 7.06
N ALA A 284 16.52 7.59 7.13
CA ALA A 284 16.86 8.60 8.12
C ALA A 284 16.02 9.88 7.96
N ALA A 285 15.86 10.38 6.73
CA ALA A 285 15.04 11.55 6.47
C ALA A 285 13.55 11.28 6.72
N ALA A 286 13.06 10.09 6.34
CA ALA A 286 11.67 9.69 6.61
C ALA A 286 11.39 9.65 8.11
N ALA A 287 12.26 9.01 8.89
CA ALA A 287 12.12 8.92 10.34
C ALA A 287 12.15 10.31 10.96
N GLN A 288 13.14 11.14 10.61
CA GLN A 288 13.24 12.50 11.17
C GLN A 288 11.98 13.33 10.88
N LEU A 289 11.42 13.24 9.67
CA LEU A 289 10.19 13.93 9.31
C LEU A 289 9.01 13.49 10.19
N LEU A 290 8.79 12.18 10.31
CA LEU A 290 7.70 11.63 11.14
C LEU A 290 7.87 11.96 12.63
N LEU A 291 9.10 11.85 13.15
CA LEU A 291 9.42 12.23 14.53
C LEU A 291 9.09 13.71 14.79
N SER A 292 9.45 14.60 13.87
CA SER A 292 9.15 16.03 14.01
C SER A 292 7.67 16.37 13.89
N ALA A 293 6.91 15.61 13.09
CA ALA A 293 5.48 15.83 12.87
C ALA A 293 4.59 15.04 13.85
N THR A 294 5.16 14.26 14.77
CA THR A 294 4.40 13.32 15.62
C THR A 294 3.34 14.03 16.46
N GLU A 295 3.66 15.19 17.03
CA GLU A 295 2.73 15.92 17.88
C GLU A 295 1.51 16.42 17.09
N GLU A 296 1.75 17.08 15.96
CA GLU A 296 0.73 17.59 15.05
C GLU A 296 -0.18 16.46 14.58
N LEU A 297 0.39 15.36 14.07
CA LEU A 297 -0.35 14.20 13.59
C LEU A 297 -1.20 13.54 14.68
N VAL A 298 -0.71 13.51 15.93
CA VAL A 298 -1.46 12.98 17.07
C VAL A 298 -2.62 13.91 17.44
N ASN A 299 -2.42 15.22 17.37
CA ASN A 299 -3.46 16.21 17.65
C ASN A 299 -4.55 16.20 16.57
N ASP A 300 -4.17 15.94 15.32
CA ASP A 300 -5.07 15.81 14.16
C ASP A 300 -5.74 14.43 14.07
N LEU A 301 -5.55 13.58 15.08
CA LEU A 301 -6.13 12.23 15.19
C LEU A 301 -5.68 11.24 14.09
N GLN A 302 -4.55 11.49 13.42
CA GLN A 302 -3.96 10.62 12.40
C GLN A 302 -3.04 9.54 13.00
N THR A 303 -3.46 8.97 14.14
CA THR A 303 -2.60 8.06 14.93
C THR A 303 -2.41 6.69 14.27
N ASP A 304 -3.40 6.21 13.51
CA ASP A 304 -3.35 4.92 12.81
C ASP A 304 -2.38 5.00 11.62
N GLU A 305 -2.45 6.07 10.83
CA GLU A 305 -1.57 6.32 9.69
C GLU A 305 -0.13 6.54 10.13
N LEU A 306 0.08 7.30 11.21
CA LEU A 306 1.40 7.48 11.79
C LEU A 306 1.97 6.15 12.29
N LEU A 307 1.18 5.32 12.97
CA LEU A 307 1.61 4.00 13.43
C LEU A 307 1.96 3.09 12.25
N ALA A 308 1.15 3.08 11.19
CA ALA A 308 1.43 2.34 9.97
C ALA A 308 2.74 2.79 9.31
N ALA A 309 3.00 4.10 9.25
CA ALA A 309 4.23 4.64 8.68
C ALA A 309 5.47 4.30 9.53
N LEU A 310 5.38 4.41 10.87
CA LEU A 310 6.49 4.13 11.79
C LEU A 310 6.83 2.63 11.89
N THR A 311 5.85 1.74 11.71
CA THR A 311 6.07 0.28 11.78
C THR A 311 6.74 -0.30 10.54
N ARG A 312 6.87 0.48 9.45
CA ARG A 312 7.62 0.08 8.25
C ARG A 312 9.14 0.09 8.45
N PHE A 313 9.66 0.85 9.40
CA PHE A 313 11.10 0.91 9.67
C PHE A 313 11.63 -0.40 10.27
N LYS A 314 12.88 -0.74 9.92
CA LYS A 314 13.64 -1.85 10.50
C LYS A 314 14.85 -1.34 11.28
N ALA A 315 15.33 -2.13 12.24
CA ALA A 315 16.43 -1.74 13.12
C ALA A 315 17.77 -1.52 12.40
N ASP A 316 17.99 -2.15 11.26
CA ASP A 316 19.20 -2.01 10.43
C ASP A 316 19.16 -0.79 9.49
N GLN A 317 18.02 -0.12 9.36
CA GLN A 317 17.82 1.04 8.49
C GLN A 317 18.07 2.38 9.18
N LEU A 318 18.08 2.41 10.51
CA LEU A 318 18.15 3.62 11.32
C LEU A 318 19.28 3.53 12.34
N GLU A 319 19.87 4.67 12.69
CA GLU A 319 20.78 4.76 13.83
C GLU A 319 20.06 4.37 15.13
N ALA A 320 20.77 3.78 16.09
CA ALA A 320 20.17 3.24 17.31
C ALA A 320 19.34 4.27 18.10
N THR A 321 19.77 5.53 18.11
CA THR A 321 19.09 6.65 18.76
C THR A 321 17.74 6.95 18.10
N THR A 322 17.74 7.12 16.77
CA THR A 322 16.54 7.35 15.95
C THR A 322 15.60 6.15 16.00
N TRP A 323 16.14 4.94 15.93
CA TRP A 323 15.36 3.70 16.09
C TRP A 323 14.64 3.67 17.43
N CYS A 324 15.34 3.97 18.54
CA CYS A 324 14.74 4.02 19.86
C CYS A 324 13.62 5.06 19.93
N ALA A 325 13.81 6.26 19.36
CA ALA A 325 12.80 7.31 19.32
C ALA A 325 11.52 6.85 18.58
N VAL A 326 11.68 6.21 17.41
CA VAL A 326 10.56 5.62 16.65
C VAL A 326 9.81 4.58 17.50
N GLN A 327 10.53 3.68 18.18
CA GLN A 327 9.93 2.64 19.00
C GLN A 327 9.19 3.20 20.24
N LEU A 328 9.68 4.29 20.84
CA LEU A 328 9.01 4.97 21.94
C LEU A 328 7.65 5.54 21.50
N ILE A 329 7.58 6.16 20.32
CA ILE A 329 6.32 6.68 19.77
C ILE A 329 5.37 5.53 19.43
N CYS A 330 5.86 4.48 18.78
CA CYS A 330 5.05 3.28 18.54
C CYS A 330 4.47 2.71 19.84
N CYS A 331 5.26 2.66 20.92
CA CYS A 331 4.78 2.21 22.23
C CYS A 331 3.62 3.09 22.75
N ASP A 332 3.79 4.41 22.67
CA ASP A 332 2.78 5.36 23.10
C ASP A 332 1.50 5.28 22.25
N LEU A 333 1.62 5.09 20.94
CA LEU A 333 0.48 4.87 20.04
C LEU A 333 -0.23 3.54 20.34
N TYR A 334 0.49 2.41 20.40
CA TYR A 334 -0.10 1.11 20.76
C TYR A 334 -0.82 1.14 22.10
N ARG A 335 -0.26 1.85 23.10
CA ARG A 335 -0.91 2.05 24.39
C ARG A 335 -2.24 2.80 24.25
N ARG A 336 -2.29 3.87 23.45
CA ARG A 336 -3.51 4.64 23.17
C ARG A 336 -4.57 3.80 22.45
N HIS A 337 -4.16 2.93 21.52
CA HIS A 337 -5.04 1.96 20.85
C HIS A 337 -5.46 0.76 21.71
N GLY A 338 -5.08 0.72 23.00
CA GLY A 338 -5.44 -0.38 23.89
C GLY A 338 -4.73 -1.70 23.58
N GLN A 339 -3.54 -1.65 22.95
CA GLN A 339 -2.72 -2.80 22.57
C GLN A 339 -1.43 -2.89 23.41
N PRO A 340 -1.50 -3.15 24.72
CA PRO A 340 -0.34 -3.10 25.60
C PRO A 340 0.72 -4.18 25.33
N GLU A 341 0.35 -5.35 24.79
CA GLU A 341 1.32 -6.39 24.44
C GLU A 341 2.18 -5.99 23.24
N ALA A 342 1.57 -5.32 22.25
CA ALA A 342 2.31 -4.74 21.12
C ALA A 342 3.25 -3.63 21.61
N ALA A 343 2.76 -2.75 22.50
CA ALA A 343 3.55 -1.71 23.15
C ALA A 343 4.76 -2.28 23.93
N LEU A 344 4.58 -3.38 24.68
CA LEU A 344 5.68 -4.07 25.36
C LEU A 344 6.68 -4.68 24.38
N THR A 345 6.20 -5.22 23.27
CA THR A 345 7.05 -5.84 22.24
C THR A 345 7.98 -4.82 21.61
N VAL A 346 7.47 -3.64 21.22
CA VAL A 346 8.31 -2.57 20.65
C VAL A 346 9.34 -2.05 21.66
N CYS A 347 8.97 -1.87 22.94
CA CYS A 347 9.93 -1.47 23.97
C CYS A 347 11.05 -2.50 24.17
N ARG A 348 10.70 -3.80 24.24
CA ARG A 348 11.68 -4.88 24.39
C ARG A 348 12.61 -4.96 23.18
N HIS A 349 12.09 -4.69 21.99
CA HIS A 349 12.90 -4.69 20.78
C HIS A 349 13.88 -3.51 20.77
N ALA A 350 13.44 -2.30 21.15
CA ALA A 350 14.32 -1.15 21.31
C ALA A 350 15.43 -1.39 22.34
N LEU A 351 15.10 -1.97 23.51
CA LEU A 351 16.07 -2.30 24.57
C LEU A 351 17.20 -3.24 24.13
N ARG A 352 17.00 -4.06 23.10
CA ARG A 352 18.05 -4.94 22.56
C ARG A 352 19.11 -4.19 21.76
N THR A 353 18.79 -2.99 21.30
CA THR A 353 19.62 -2.22 20.36
C THR A 353 20.20 -0.95 20.99
N THR A 354 19.50 -0.35 21.96
CA THR A 354 20.00 0.85 22.63
C THR A 354 20.96 0.52 23.77
N THR A 355 22.11 1.20 23.77
CA THR A 355 23.11 1.17 24.85
C THR A 355 23.10 2.44 25.68
N ASP A 356 22.33 3.46 25.28
CA ASP A 356 22.24 4.74 25.98
C ASP A 356 21.38 4.58 27.25
N PRO A 357 21.95 4.84 28.46
CA PRO A 357 21.21 4.73 29.71
C PRO A 357 19.96 5.62 29.75
N SER A 358 19.97 6.83 29.19
CA SER A 358 18.78 7.70 29.23
C SER A 358 17.64 7.09 28.40
N GLN A 359 17.94 6.60 27.20
CA GLN A 359 16.96 5.89 26.36
C GLN A 359 16.45 4.60 27.01
N GLN A 360 17.33 3.79 27.61
CA GLN A 360 16.92 2.62 28.38
C GLN A 360 15.98 3.01 29.53
N GLY A 361 16.27 4.11 30.22
CA GLY A 361 15.42 4.68 31.25
C GLY A 361 14.03 5.01 30.75
N GLN A 362 13.92 5.68 29.59
CA GLN A 362 12.64 6.02 28.96
C GLN A 362 11.84 4.76 28.59
N LEU A 363 12.49 3.75 28.02
CA LEU A 363 11.85 2.49 27.66
C LEU A 363 11.33 1.75 28.89
N TYR A 364 12.12 1.62 29.95
CA TYR A 364 11.66 1.01 31.20
C TYR A 364 10.51 1.79 31.84
N TRP A 365 10.55 3.12 31.79
CA TRP A 365 9.45 3.95 32.28
C TRP A 365 8.15 3.68 31.50
N ARG A 366 8.20 3.63 30.16
CA ARG A 366 7.02 3.28 29.33
C ARG A 366 6.53 1.86 29.60
N MET A 367 7.42 0.90 29.79
CA MET A 367 7.04 -0.47 30.19
C MET A 367 6.33 -0.48 31.54
N GLY A 368 6.83 0.26 32.53
CA GLY A 368 6.16 0.37 33.84
C GLY A 368 4.75 0.97 33.73
N LYS A 369 4.58 2.01 32.89
CA LYS A 369 3.26 2.59 32.58
C LYS A 369 2.24 1.56 32.08
N LEU A 370 2.67 0.60 31.27
CA LEU A 370 1.78 -0.45 30.75
C LEU A 370 1.30 -1.44 31.84
N TYR A 371 2.03 -1.55 32.95
CA TYR A 371 1.71 -2.45 34.05
C TYR A 371 0.96 -1.80 35.22
N GLU A 372 0.88 -0.46 35.31
CA GLU A 372 0.29 0.26 36.46
C GLU A 372 -1.06 -0.30 36.92
N LYS A 373 -1.96 -0.61 35.98
CA LYS A 373 -3.32 -1.10 36.27
C LYS A 373 -3.40 -2.62 36.45
N ARG A 374 -2.45 -3.38 35.90
CA ARG A 374 -2.50 -4.85 35.81
C ARG A 374 -1.65 -5.54 36.88
N ASN A 375 -0.46 -5.01 37.14
CA ASN A 375 0.52 -5.60 38.03
C ASN A 375 1.43 -4.50 38.61
N GLN A 376 0.97 -3.86 39.69
CA GLN A 376 1.69 -2.76 40.33
C GLN A 376 3.11 -3.14 40.80
N PRO A 377 3.37 -4.31 41.43
CA PRO A 377 4.73 -4.73 41.77
C PRO A 377 5.67 -4.77 40.56
N GLN A 378 5.19 -5.26 39.41
CA GLN A 378 5.99 -5.30 38.19
C GLN A 378 6.23 -3.90 37.61
N ALA A 379 5.24 -3.00 37.68
CA ALA A 379 5.41 -1.61 37.30
C ALA A 379 6.49 -0.91 38.14
N LEU A 380 6.47 -1.10 39.47
CA LEU A 380 7.50 -0.57 40.38
C LEU A 380 8.89 -1.10 40.03
N GLY A 381 9.04 -2.40 39.75
CA GLY A 381 10.32 -2.97 39.33
C GLY A 381 10.86 -2.37 38.03
N TYR A 382 9.99 -2.00 37.09
CA TYR A 382 10.41 -1.25 35.89
C TYR A 382 10.78 0.19 36.20
N TYR A 383 10.06 0.88 37.09
CA TYR A 383 10.39 2.25 37.52
C TYR A 383 11.73 2.33 38.26
N GLU A 384 12.06 1.34 39.08
CA GLU A 384 13.37 1.23 39.73
C GLU A 384 14.49 1.10 38.70
N ARG A 385 14.32 0.24 37.69
CA ARG A 385 15.28 0.11 36.58
C ARG A 385 15.41 1.43 35.83
N ALA A 386 14.29 2.09 35.50
CA ALA A 386 14.31 3.38 34.83
C ALA A 386 15.09 4.45 35.63
N LEU A 387 14.86 4.56 36.94
CA LEU A 387 15.59 5.47 37.83
C LEU A 387 17.08 5.15 37.93
N SER A 388 17.46 3.88 37.83
CA SER A 388 18.88 3.49 37.82
C SER A 388 19.58 3.85 36.51
N SER A 389 18.83 4.00 35.41
CA SER A 389 19.39 4.33 34.09
C SER A 389 19.46 5.84 33.84
N PHE A 390 18.56 6.63 34.40
CA PHE A 390 18.61 8.09 34.30
C PHE A 390 19.75 8.70 35.12
N ALA A 391 20.38 9.75 34.58
CA ALA A 391 21.25 10.64 35.35
C ALA A 391 20.47 11.34 36.49
N GLU A 392 21.16 11.89 37.49
CA GLU A 392 20.48 12.56 38.60
C GLU A 392 19.79 13.84 38.17
N GLU A 393 20.37 14.57 37.21
CA GLU A 393 19.83 15.84 36.70
C GLU A 393 18.81 15.68 35.56
N ASP A 394 18.54 14.45 35.10
CA ASP A 394 17.65 14.19 33.95
C ASP A 394 16.21 14.66 34.26
N PRO A 395 15.63 15.60 33.49
CA PRO A 395 14.26 16.06 33.69
C PRO A 395 13.22 14.94 33.66
N ALA A 396 13.43 13.87 32.89
CA ALA A 396 12.53 12.72 32.85
C ALA A 396 12.40 12.03 34.22
N ARG A 397 13.41 12.18 35.09
CA ARG A 397 13.43 11.63 36.44
C ARG A 397 12.33 12.22 37.32
N ILE A 398 11.99 13.51 37.15
CA ILE A 398 10.93 14.19 37.91
C ILE A 398 9.57 13.53 37.62
N ALA A 399 9.24 13.36 36.34
CA ALA A 399 7.99 12.74 35.90
C ALA A 399 7.91 11.28 36.38
N LEU A 400 9.01 10.52 36.28
CA LEU A 400 9.09 9.15 36.75
C LEU A 400 8.90 9.03 38.27
N LEU A 401 9.53 9.90 39.07
CA LEU A 401 9.37 9.92 40.53
C LEU A 401 7.91 10.19 40.91
N LYS A 402 7.27 11.14 40.23
CA LYS A 402 5.83 11.41 40.43
C LYS A 402 4.98 10.18 40.11
N ASP A 403 5.22 9.52 38.99
CA ASP A 403 4.48 8.33 38.58
C ASP A 403 4.68 7.16 39.56
N ARG A 404 5.91 6.95 40.04
CA ARG A 404 6.21 5.93 41.04
C ARG A 404 5.56 6.25 42.39
N ALA A 405 5.60 7.52 42.82
CA ALA A 405 4.91 7.96 44.02
C ALA A 405 3.41 7.71 43.94
N TRP A 406 2.79 7.92 42.78
CA TRP A 406 1.37 7.64 42.58
C TRP A 406 1.04 6.14 42.81
N LEU A 407 1.89 5.23 42.34
CA LEU A 407 1.73 3.80 42.65
C LEU A 407 1.87 3.50 44.14
N TYR A 408 2.80 4.15 44.85
CA TYR A 408 2.92 4.01 46.30
C TYR A 408 1.68 4.54 47.03
N LEU A 409 1.07 5.66 46.58
CA LEU A 409 -0.18 6.18 47.13
C LEU A 409 -1.33 5.16 46.99
N LEU A 410 -1.51 4.59 45.80
CA LEU A 410 -2.54 3.57 45.56
C LEU A 410 -2.35 2.33 46.44
N ARG A 411 -1.11 2.03 46.84
CA ARG A 411 -0.74 0.92 47.72
C ARG A 411 -0.71 1.30 49.21
N ARG A 412 -0.99 2.56 49.54
CA ARG A 412 -0.92 3.11 50.91
C ARG A 412 0.48 3.06 51.53
N GLU A 413 1.52 3.08 50.69
CA GLU A 413 2.92 3.12 51.08
C GLU A 413 3.38 4.57 51.24
N TRP A 414 2.78 5.27 52.21
CA TRP A 414 2.83 6.74 52.32
C TRP A 414 4.23 7.34 52.40
N MET A 415 5.12 6.71 53.18
CA MET A 415 6.50 7.20 53.36
C MET A 415 7.30 7.14 52.04
N ALA A 416 7.10 6.10 51.24
CA ALA A 416 7.77 5.95 49.95
C ALA A 416 7.25 6.98 48.94
N ALA A 417 5.92 7.17 48.87
CA ALA A 417 5.31 8.22 48.07
C ALA A 417 5.82 9.62 48.45
N GLN A 418 5.86 9.93 49.75
CA GLN A 418 6.35 11.20 50.26
C GLN A 418 7.80 11.44 49.86
N THR A 419 8.67 10.45 50.02
CA THR A 419 10.10 10.53 49.70
C THR A 419 10.30 10.86 48.22
N ASP A 420 9.60 10.16 47.33
CA ASP A 420 9.72 10.37 45.89
C ASP A 420 9.21 11.75 45.45
N LEU A 421 8.08 12.21 46.00
CA LEU A 421 7.53 13.53 45.68
C LEU A 421 8.42 14.68 46.16
N HIS A 422 9.00 14.56 47.36
CA HIS A 422 9.95 15.56 47.86
C HIS A 422 11.25 15.56 47.04
N ARG A 423 11.73 14.39 46.62
CA ARG A 423 12.87 14.29 45.71
C ARG A 423 12.57 14.94 44.36
N ALA A 424 11.36 14.75 43.83
CA ALA A 424 10.91 15.40 42.60
C ALA A 424 10.89 16.93 42.73
N LEU A 425 10.37 17.47 43.85
CA LEU A 425 10.41 18.91 44.13
C LEU A 425 11.84 19.46 44.22
N ALA A 426 12.73 18.77 44.93
CA ALA A 426 14.12 19.20 45.07
C ALA A 426 14.84 19.28 43.70
N LEU A 427 14.54 18.35 42.78
CA LEU A 427 15.06 18.39 41.42
C LEU A 427 14.47 19.55 40.60
N ILE A 428 13.18 19.86 40.77
CA ILE A 428 12.55 21.02 40.13
C ILE A 428 13.23 22.31 40.60
N ASP A 429 13.43 22.48 41.91
CA ASP A 429 14.06 23.67 42.48
C ASP A 429 15.49 23.87 41.95
N LEU A 430 16.24 22.77 41.79
CA LEU A 430 17.59 22.80 41.21
C LEU A 430 17.58 23.19 39.72
N GLN A 431 16.59 22.74 38.95
CA GLN A 431 16.46 23.08 37.53
C GLN A 431 15.96 24.52 37.31
N VAL A 432 15.09 25.04 38.18
CA VAL A 432 14.60 26.44 38.11
C VAL A 432 15.71 27.44 38.46
N THR A 433 16.65 27.06 39.34
CA THR A 433 17.74 27.94 39.79
C THR A 433 19.01 27.88 38.93
N ALA A 434 19.15 26.88 38.04
CA ALA A 434 20.30 26.75 37.16
C ALA A 434 20.29 27.77 35.99
N PRO A 435 21.45 28.34 35.60
CA PRO A 435 21.53 29.24 34.45
C PRO A 435 21.18 28.53 33.13
N ARG A 436 20.27 29.14 32.35
CA ARG A 436 19.68 28.61 31.10
C ARG A 436 20.67 28.51 29.93
N THR A 437 21.67 27.64 29.99
CA THR A 437 22.68 27.52 28.90
C THR A 437 22.54 26.30 28.00
N THR A 438 21.56 25.41 28.18
CA THR A 438 21.44 24.24 27.28
C THR A 438 19.99 23.76 27.10
N GLN A 439 19.22 24.46 26.26
CA GLN A 439 17.97 23.93 25.70
C GLN A 439 18.26 23.19 24.39
N LEU A 440 18.59 21.90 24.49
CA LEU A 440 18.60 20.98 23.37
C LEU A 440 18.33 19.57 23.90
N GLY A 441 17.06 19.27 24.15
CA GLY A 441 16.63 17.96 24.68
C GLY A 441 15.12 17.74 24.74
N THR A 442 14.30 18.67 24.21
CA THR A 442 12.84 18.60 24.18
C THR A 442 12.35 17.92 22.90
N LEU A 443 12.54 16.60 22.80
CA LEU A 443 11.85 15.82 21.77
C LEU A 443 11.22 14.50 22.28
N LEU A 444 11.41 14.09 23.54
CA LEU A 444 10.96 12.74 23.97
C LEU A 444 10.28 12.64 25.35
N THR A 445 10.15 13.74 26.07
CA THR A 445 9.21 13.83 27.20
C THR A 445 8.01 14.62 26.74
N GLY A 446 6.84 13.95 26.66
CA GLY A 446 5.58 14.61 26.33
C GLY A 446 5.45 15.90 27.13
N MET A 447 5.21 16.99 26.40
CA MET A 447 5.22 18.38 26.81
C MET A 447 4.45 18.61 28.11
N GLN A 448 5.10 18.41 29.24
CA GLN A 448 4.75 19.11 30.45
C GLN A 448 5.86 20.10 30.65
N SER A 449 5.51 21.38 30.56
CA SER A 449 6.42 22.43 31.02
C SER A 449 6.90 22.09 32.43
N ILE A 450 8.11 22.51 32.81
CA ILE A 450 8.60 22.31 34.18
C ILE A 450 7.58 22.87 35.20
N ILE A 451 6.85 23.92 34.83
CA ILE A 451 5.74 24.51 35.59
C ILE A 451 4.60 23.50 35.77
N GLU A 452 4.13 22.86 34.71
CA GLU A 452 3.09 21.83 34.81
C GLU A 452 3.55 20.60 35.61
N LEU A 453 4.79 20.15 35.42
CA LEU A 453 5.36 19.08 36.24
C LEU A 453 5.37 19.47 37.72
N HIS A 454 5.76 20.71 38.03
CA HIS A 454 5.75 21.23 39.38
C HIS A 454 4.34 21.26 39.97
N ALA A 455 3.36 21.81 39.25
CA ALA A 455 1.95 21.80 39.67
C ALA A 455 1.45 20.35 39.91
N ASN A 456 1.79 19.42 39.03
CA ASN A 456 1.38 18.02 39.15
C ASN A 456 2.02 17.29 40.35
N VAL A 457 3.27 17.61 40.70
CA VAL A 457 3.93 17.07 41.89
C VAL A 457 3.29 17.65 43.17
N LEU A 458 2.96 18.94 43.18
CA LEU A 458 2.27 19.59 44.29
C LEU A 458 0.85 19.03 44.48
N ASP A 459 0.10 18.77 43.40
CA ASP A 459 -1.19 18.09 43.48
C ASP A 459 -1.08 16.69 44.10
N ALA A 460 -0.04 15.93 43.72
CA ALA A 460 0.20 14.61 44.30
C ALA A 460 0.56 14.68 45.80
N LEU A 461 1.29 15.71 46.23
CA LEU A 461 1.55 15.98 47.65
C LEU A 461 0.27 16.39 48.39
N ALA A 462 -0.56 17.24 47.79
CA ALA A 462 -1.85 17.62 48.35
C ALA A 462 -2.72 16.37 48.58
N HIS A 463 -2.79 15.47 47.59
CA HIS A 463 -3.52 14.21 47.71
C HIS A 463 -2.94 13.28 48.79
N LEU A 464 -1.61 13.13 48.86
CA LEU A 464 -0.96 12.39 49.94
C LEU A 464 -1.35 12.90 51.33
N HIS A 465 -1.30 14.22 51.54
CA HIS A 465 -1.64 14.84 52.82
C HIS A 465 -3.13 14.73 53.14
N LEU A 466 -3.99 14.77 52.13
CA LEU A 466 -5.42 14.53 52.27
C LEU A 466 -5.70 13.11 52.79
N GLU A 467 -5.09 12.09 52.17
CA GLU A 467 -5.22 10.69 52.59
C GLU A 467 -4.69 10.45 54.02
N GLN A 468 -3.69 11.23 54.45
CA GLN A 468 -3.17 11.22 55.82
C GLN A 468 -3.99 12.06 56.82
N SER A 469 -5.08 12.70 56.39
CA SER A 469 -5.88 13.65 57.20
C SER A 469 -5.11 14.89 57.69
N HIS A 470 -4.04 15.26 57.00
CA HIS A 470 -3.27 16.49 57.22
C HIS A 470 -3.83 17.65 56.38
N PHE A 471 -5.06 18.07 56.68
CA PHE A 471 -5.83 18.98 55.82
C PHE A 471 -5.16 20.34 55.58
N SER A 472 -4.47 20.91 56.57
CA SER A 472 -3.78 22.20 56.40
C SER A 472 -2.68 22.13 55.34
N ALA A 473 -1.85 21.09 55.40
CA ALA A 473 -0.79 20.86 54.41
C ALA A 473 -1.37 20.54 53.03
N ALA A 474 -2.45 19.75 52.97
CA ALA A 474 -3.13 19.44 51.71
C ALA A 474 -3.63 20.70 51.00
N ILE A 475 -4.25 21.63 51.75
CA ILE A 475 -4.73 22.92 51.22
C ILE A 475 -3.58 23.79 50.72
N ASP A 476 -2.47 23.89 51.48
CA ASP A 476 -1.30 24.68 51.08
C ASP A 476 -0.71 24.20 49.74
N TYR A 477 -0.48 22.88 49.61
CA TYR A 477 0.05 22.31 48.38
C TYR A 477 -0.91 22.49 47.19
N ALA A 478 -2.22 22.32 47.39
CA ALA A 478 -3.20 22.54 46.34
C ALA A 478 -3.26 24.02 45.88
N GLN A 479 -3.17 24.97 46.81
CA GLN A 479 -3.13 26.40 46.48
C GLN A 479 -1.88 26.77 45.67
N ARG A 480 -0.72 26.20 46.04
CA ARG A 480 0.52 26.39 45.27
C ARG A 480 0.45 25.78 43.88
N ALA A 481 -0.16 24.59 43.75
CA ALA A 481 -0.36 23.95 42.45
C ALA A 481 -1.28 24.77 41.54
N LEU A 482 -2.38 25.30 42.10
CA LEU A 482 -3.30 26.19 41.40
C LEU A 482 -2.60 27.45 40.91
N HIS A 483 -1.81 28.10 41.78
CA HIS A 483 -1.07 29.31 41.44
C HIS A 483 -0.06 29.14 40.30
N LEU A 484 0.45 27.92 40.08
CA LEU A 484 1.34 27.64 38.94
C LEU A 484 0.60 27.44 37.62
N ARG A 485 -0.70 27.14 37.66
CA ARG A 485 -1.53 26.90 36.47
C ARG A 485 -2.29 28.14 36.00
N GLU A 486 -2.58 29.05 36.92
CA GLU A 486 -3.11 30.41 36.66
C GLU A 486 -2.01 31.36 36.20
#